data_AF-A0A8J7XRY7-F1
#
_entry.id   AF-A0A8J7XRY7-F1
#
_cell.length_a   1.000
_cell.length_b   1.000
_cell.length_c   1.000
_cell.angle_alpha   90.00
_cell.angle_beta   90.00
_cell.angle_gamma   90.00
#
_symmetry.space_group_name_H-M   'P 1'
#
loop_
_entity.id
_entity.type
_entity.pdbx_description
1 polymer ?
#
loop_
_entity_poly.entity_id
_entity_poly.type
_entity_poly.pdbx_seq_one_letter_code
_entity_poly.pdbx_strand_id
1 'polypeptide(L)'
;MNYVLDASAIISGFVEKGFTVPEVIREVKDYSSEFTMESLIVSGKLDIREPSLGAVQKVEEAAKKTKDILSKADVRVIALALDLEGCVVSGDYGIQNVCGVLDIPYVSAGVEGIEEVFEWKFVCVGCGREYEEYVGECPFCGNRVVRRRKE
;
A
#
# COMPACT_ATOMS: atom_id res chain seq x y z
N MET A 1 16.47 -8.13 -9.77
CA MET A 1 15.69 -7.25 -8.89
C MET A 1 14.57 -8.07 -8.28
N ASN A 2 14.27 -7.92 -6.99
CA ASN A 2 13.15 -8.62 -6.36
C ASN A 2 11.90 -7.78 -6.54
N TYR A 3 10.87 -8.25 -7.26
CA TYR A 3 9.59 -7.55 -7.34
C TYR A 3 8.64 -8.08 -6.29
N VAL A 4 7.93 -7.19 -5.60
CA VAL A 4 6.88 -7.54 -4.65
C VAL A 4 5.55 -7.07 -5.22
N LEU A 5 4.69 -8.03 -5.53
CA LEU A 5 3.48 -7.82 -6.31
C LEU A 5 2.28 -7.64 -5.38
N ASP A 6 1.64 -6.48 -5.53
CA ASP A 6 0.31 -6.21 -5.00
C ASP A 6 -0.79 -6.82 -5.89
N ALA A 7 -2.04 -6.87 -5.42
CA ALA A 7 -3.18 -7.38 -6.16
C ALA A 7 -3.33 -6.69 -7.53
N SER A 8 -3.16 -5.37 -7.58
CA SER A 8 -3.21 -4.61 -8.84
C SER A 8 -2.16 -5.04 -9.85
N ALA A 9 -0.96 -5.46 -9.40
CA ALA A 9 0.08 -5.94 -10.30
C ALA A 9 -0.32 -7.26 -10.97
N ILE A 10 -0.91 -8.17 -10.20
CA ILE A 10 -1.42 -9.46 -10.69
C ILE A 10 -2.58 -9.22 -11.66
N ILE A 11 -3.53 -8.36 -11.30
CA ILE A 11 -4.69 -8.00 -12.13
C ILE A 11 -4.26 -7.33 -13.44
N SER A 12 -3.22 -6.48 -13.40
CA SER A 12 -2.66 -5.82 -14.58
C SER A 12 -1.90 -6.76 -15.52
N GLY A 13 -1.69 -8.02 -15.12
CA GLY A 13 -0.97 -9.02 -15.91
C GLY A 13 0.55 -8.86 -15.86
N PHE A 14 1.12 -8.40 -14.73
CA PHE A 14 2.57 -8.37 -14.55
C PHE A 14 3.15 -9.78 -14.61
N VAL A 15 4.09 -10.02 -15.55
CA VAL A 15 4.57 -11.37 -15.92
C VAL A 15 5.97 -11.72 -15.43
N GLU A 16 6.70 -10.79 -14.80
CA GLU A 16 8.04 -11.07 -14.30
C GLU A 16 8.01 -11.90 -13.02
N LYS A 17 9.14 -12.55 -12.71
CA LYS A 17 9.26 -13.31 -11.48
C LYS A 17 9.21 -12.36 -10.27
N GLY A 18 8.37 -12.67 -9.30
CA GLY A 18 8.16 -11.83 -8.12
C GLY A 18 7.76 -12.60 -6.87
N PHE A 19 7.56 -11.83 -5.82
CA PHE A 19 7.11 -12.27 -4.52
C PHE A 19 5.77 -11.64 -4.20
N THR A 20 4.96 -12.29 -3.37
CA THR A 20 3.75 -11.67 -2.81
C THR A 20 3.46 -12.22 -1.41
N VAL A 21 2.44 -11.68 -0.76
CA VAL A 21 2.02 -12.08 0.59
C VAL A 21 0.73 -12.90 0.55
N PRO A 22 0.48 -13.79 1.54
CA PRO A 22 -0.74 -14.60 1.61
C PRO A 22 -2.04 -13.78 1.65
N GLU A 23 -2.00 -12.54 2.12
CA GLU A 23 -3.13 -11.61 2.10
C GLU A 23 -3.59 -11.28 0.68
N VAL A 24 -2.66 -10.94 -0.22
CA VAL A 24 -2.95 -10.59 -1.63
C VAL A 24 -3.61 -11.76 -2.36
N ILE A 25 -3.13 -12.99 -2.11
CA ILE A 25 -3.73 -14.22 -2.67
C ILE A 25 -5.22 -14.34 -2.32
N ARG A 26 -5.60 -13.95 -1.09
CA ARG A 26 -6.99 -14.04 -0.62
C ARG A 26 -7.89 -12.94 -1.14
N GLU A 27 -7.31 -11.84 -1.63
CA GLU A 27 -8.04 -10.69 -2.18
C GLU A 27 -8.37 -10.88 -3.65
N VAL A 28 -7.49 -11.54 -4.41
CA VAL A 28 -7.72 -11.83 -5.83
C VAL A 28 -8.79 -12.92 -5.97
N LYS A 29 -10.00 -12.51 -6.35
CA LYS A 29 -11.19 -13.39 -6.49
C LYS A 29 -11.80 -13.40 -7.88
N ASP A 30 -11.29 -12.56 -8.78
CA ASP A 30 -11.74 -12.59 -10.17
C ASP A 30 -11.16 -13.83 -10.86
N TYR A 31 -12.01 -14.56 -11.59
CA TYR A 31 -11.66 -15.84 -12.20
C TYR A 31 -10.44 -15.76 -13.14
N SER A 32 -10.31 -14.67 -13.91
CA SER A 32 -9.19 -14.49 -14.84
C SER A 32 -7.88 -14.19 -14.11
N SER A 33 -7.95 -13.42 -13.02
CA SER A 33 -6.81 -13.05 -12.20
C SER A 33 -6.35 -14.21 -11.31
N GLU A 34 -7.28 -15.01 -10.80
CA GLU A 34 -7.02 -16.24 -10.04
C GLU A 34 -6.29 -17.27 -10.90
N PHE A 35 -6.78 -17.55 -12.12
CA PHE A 35 -6.11 -18.45 -13.06
C PHE A 35 -4.68 -17.99 -13.41
N THR A 36 -4.50 -16.68 -13.64
CA THR A 36 -3.18 -16.10 -13.92
C THR A 36 -2.24 -16.28 -12.73
N MET A 37 -2.71 -15.98 -11.52
CA MET A 37 -1.97 -16.16 -10.28
C MET A 37 -1.55 -17.62 -10.07
N GLU A 38 -2.49 -18.57 -10.20
CA GLU A 38 -2.19 -20.00 -10.06
C GLU A 38 -1.12 -20.46 -11.06
N SER A 39 -1.23 -20.02 -12.31
CA SER A 39 -0.23 -20.31 -13.36
C SER A 39 1.16 -19.77 -13.00
N LEU A 40 1.23 -18.55 -12.46
CA LEU A 40 2.50 -17.96 -11.99
C LEU A 40 3.10 -18.72 -10.82
N ILE A 41 2.27 -19.20 -9.88
CA ILE A 41 2.71 -20.02 -8.74
C ILE A 41 3.25 -21.36 -9.23
N VAL A 42 2.47 -22.09 -10.05
CA VAL A 42 2.85 -23.42 -10.57
C VAL A 42 4.11 -23.36 -11.43
N SER A 43 4.28 -22.29 -12.21
CA SER A 43 5.48 -22.07 -13.02
C SER A 43 6.71 -21.58 -12.23
N GLY A 44 6.59 -21.37 -10.91
CA GLY A 44 7.68 -20.87 -10.06
C GLY A 44 8.07 -19.41 -10.30
N LYS A 45 7.17 -18.65 -10.92
CA LYS A 45 7.32 -17.20 -11.17
C LYS A 45 6.78 -16.35 -10.04
N LEU A 46 5.90 -16.87 -9.19
CA LEU A 46 5.38 -16.16 -8.03
C LEU A 46 5.66 -16.94 -6.75
N ASP A 47 6.50 -16.37 -5.88
CA ASP A 47 6.84 -16.95 -4.58
C ASP A 47 6.06 -16.25 -3.46
N ILE A 48 5.31 -17.01 -2.67
CA ILE A 48 4.54 -16.46 -1.54
C ILE A 48 5.43 -16.46 -0.29
N ARG A 49 5.59 -15.29 0.35
CA ARG A 49 6.40 -15.11 1.56
C ARG A 49 5.72 -14.23 2.59
N GLU A 50 6.12 -14.39 3.84
CA GLU A 50 5.72 -13.48 4.91
C GLU A 50 6.82 -12.47 5.22
N PRO A 51 6.49 -11.20 5.45
CA PRO A 51 7.44 -10.22 5.94
C PRO A 51 7.77 -10.46 7.42
N SER A 52 8.92 -9.95 7.83
CA SER A 52 9.35 -9.85 9.21
C SER A 52 8.48 -8.87 9.99
N LEU A 53 8.28 -9.14 11.28
CA LEU A 53 7.54 -8.24 12.16
C LEU A 53 8.21 -6.86 12.28
N GLY A 54 9.54 -6.83 12.21
CA GLY A 54 10.31 -5.58 12.24
C GLY A 54 10.05 -4.70 11.02
N ALA A 55 9.94 -5.30 9.82
CA ALA A 55 9.56 -4.56 8.62
C ALA A 55 8.12 -4.07 8.69
N VAL A 56 7.18 -4.90 9.16
CA VAL A 56 5.77 -4.50 9.35
C VAL A 56 5.67 -3.26 10.26
N GLN A 57 6.35 -3.27 11.40
CA GLN A 57 6.35 -2.14 12.33
C GLN A 57 6.89 -0.86 11.69
N LYS A 58 7.99 -0.94 10.94
CA LYS A 58 8.55 0.22 10.23
C LYS A 58 7.57 0.82 9.23
N VAL A 59 6.84 -0.02 8.49
CA VAL A 59 5.83 0.43 7.53
C VAL A 59 4.65 1.08 8.23
N GLU A 60 4.16 0.49 9.33
CA GLU A 60 3.08 1.09 10.13
C GLU A 60 3.48 2.46 10.69
N GLU A 61 4.73 2.63 11.14
CA GLU A 61 5.24 3.92 11.60
C GLU A 61 5.32 4.95 10.46
N ALA A 62 5.75 4.55 9.27
CA ALA A 62 5.79 5.42 8.09
C ALA A 62 4.38 5.87 7.68
N ALA A 63 3.44 4.93 7.58
CA ALA A 63 2.04 5.22 7.23
C ALA A 63 1.38 6.16 8.26
N LYS A 64 1.69 6.00 9.56
CA LYS A 64 1.22 6.92 10.61
C LYS A 64 1.76 8.34 10.44
N LYS A 65 3.02 8.50 10.05
CA LYS A 65 3.64 9.82 9.83
C LYS A 65 2.98 10.58 8.70
N THR A 66 2.67 9.90 7.59
CA THR A 66 1.95 10.51 6.46
C THR A 66 0.44 10.56 6.67
N LYS A 67 -0.09 9.82 7.67
CA LYS A 67 -1.53 9.60 7.90
C LYS A 67 -2.20 8.91 6.71
N ASP A 68 -1.44 8.10 5.98
CA ASP A 68 -1.98 7.16 5.01
C ASP A 68 -2.78 6.07 5.72
N ILE A 69 -3.88 5.68 5.08
CA ILE A 69 -4.76 4.61 5.56
C ILE A 69 -4.50 3.45 4.62
N LEU A 70 -3.72 2.49 5.09
CA LEU A 70 -3.35 1.29 4.35
C LEU A 70 -4.08 0.07 4.91
N SER A 71 -4.42 -0.87 4.03
CA SER A 71 -4.92 -2.18 4.41
C SER A 71 -3.83 -3.03 5.06
N LYS A 72 -4.22 -4.15 5.68
CA LYS A 72 -3.24 -5.11 6.22
C LYS A 72 -2.39 -5.72 5.09
N ALA A 73 -2.96 -5.94 3.91
CA ALA A 73 -2.25 -6.48 2.77
C ALA A 73 -1.18 -5.49 2.29
N ASP A 74 -1.56 -4.21 2.12
CA ASP A 74 -0.69 -3.12 1.69
C ASP A 74 0.55 -3.00 2.59
N VAL A 75 0.33 -2.97 3.92
CA VAL A 75 1.42 -2.89 4.90
C VAL A 75 2.37 -4.08 4.76
N ARG A 76 1.83 -5.29 4.55
CA ARG A 76 2.64 -6.51 4.44
C ARG A 76 3.37 -6.60 3.09
N VAL A 77 2.79 -6.10 2.01
CA VAL A 77 3.44 -5.99 0.69
C VAL A 77 4.66 -5.07 0.79
N ILE A 78 4.49 -3.86 1.34
CA ILE A 78 5.59 -2.90 1.50
C ILE A 78 6.67 -3.48 2.45
N ALA A 79 6.24 -4.12 3.54
CA ALA A 79 7.17 -4.73 4.50
C ALA A 79 7.99 -5.86 3.85
N LEU A 80 7.37 -6.67 2.99
CA LEU A 80 8.07 -7.73 2.28
C LEU A 80 9.10 -7.15 1.30
N ALA A 81 8.78 -6.04 0.62
CA ALA A 81 9.75 -5.34 -0.21
C ALA A 81 10.94 -4.80 0.60
N LEU A 82 10.68 -4.29 1.81
CA LEU A 82 11.73 -3.82 2.70
C LEU A 82 12.69 -4.94 3.12
N ASP A 83 12.17 -6.12 3.47
CA ASP A 83 13.00 -7.28 3.84
C ASP A 83 13.82 -7.84 2.67
N LEU A 84 13.26 -7.76 1.46
CA LEU A 84 13.88 -8.30 0.25
C LEU A 84 14.77 -7.30 -0.48
N GLU A 85 14.89 -6.07 0.02
CA GLU A 85 15.50 -4.93 -0.68
C GLU A 85 14.95 -4.84 -2.12
N GLY A 86 13.62 -4.97 -2.22
CA GLY A 86 12.89 -5.18 -3.47
C GLY A 86 12.15 -3.94 -3.94
N CYS A 87 11.45 -4.11 -5.07
CA CYS A 87 10.64 -3.09 -5.73
C CYS A 87 9.16 -3.46 -5.65
N VAL A 88 8.31 -2.57 -5.14
CA VAL A 88 6.87 -2.81 -5.05
C VAL A 88 6.21 -2.52 -6.39
N VAL A 89 5.38 -3.44 -6.90
CA VAL A 89 4.56 -3.19 -8.09
C VAL A 89 3.13 -3.00 -7.62
N SER A 90 2.61 -1.78 -7.70
CA SER A 90 1.25 -1.45 -7.27
C SER A 90 0.68 -0.24 -8.01
N GLY A 91 -0.64 -0.26 -8.25
CA GLY A 91 -1.41 0.87 -8.76
C GLY A 91 -2.00 1.74 -7.65
N ASP A 92 -1.79 1.40 -6.38
CA ASP A 92 -2.33 2.16 -5.24
C ASP A 92 -1.40 3.32 -4.85
N TYR A 93 -1.93 4.54 -4.85
CA TYR A 93 -1.17 5.73 -4.51
C TYR A 93 -0.72 5.79 -3.05
N GLY A 94 -1.47 5.20 -2.11
CA GLY A 94 -1.07 5.08 -0.71
C GLY A 94 0.14 4.16 -0.55
N ILE A 95 0.16 3.04 -1.26
CA ILE A 95 1.34 2.14 -1.31
C ILE A 95 2.54 2.89 -1.87
N GLN A 96 2.39 3.56 -3.02
CA GLN A 96 3.47 4.34 -3.64
C GLN A 96 3.98 5.43 -2.70
N ASN A 97 3.08 6.11 -1.98
CA ASN A 97 3.43 7.19 -1.06
C ASN A 97 4.30 6.70 0.10
N VAL A 98 3.89 5.61 0.74
CA VAL A 98 4.66 5.02 1.85
C VAL A 98 5.97 4.40 1.34
N CYS A 99 6.01 3.86 0.12
CA CYS A 99 7.26 3.44 -0.50
C CYS A 99 8.22 4.63 -0.69
N GLY A 100 7.72 5.79 -1.15
CA GLY A 100 8.51 7.02 -1.28
C GLY A 100 9.08 7.51 0.06
N VAL A 101 8.31 7.44 1.14
CA VAL A 101 8.78 7.79 2.50
C VAL A 101 9.90 6.87 2.98
N LEU A 102 9.82 5.59 2.64
CA LEU A 102 10.77 4.56 3.07
C LEU A 102 11.93 4.36 2.10
N ASP A 103 12.00 5.15 1.02
CA ASP A 103 12.97 5.02 -0.07
C ASP A 103 12.97 3.61 -0.71
N ILE A 104 11.79 3.00 -0.79
CA ILE A 104 11.57 1.71 -1.44
C ILE A 104 11.21 1.99 -2.91
N PRO A 105 11.93 1.40 -3.89
CA PRO A 105 11.58 1.57 -5.29
C PRO A 105 10.21 0.97 -5.59
N TYR A 106 9.44 1.60 -6.48
CA TYR A 106 8.15 1.07 -6.91
C TYR A 106 7.92 1.24 -8.42
N VAL A 107 7.03 0.41 -8.97
CA VAL A 107 6.52 0.47 -10.34
C VAL A 107 5.00 0.62 -10.29
N SER A 108 4.49 1.63 -10.98
CA SER A 108 3.06 1.92 -11.05
C SER A 108 2.37 0.96 -12.01
N ALA A 109 1.49 0.11 -11.47
CA ALA A 109 0.79 -0.91 -12.25
C ALA A 109 -0.44 -0.29 -12.97
N GLY A 110 -0.28 0.05 -14.25
CA GLY A 110 -1.40 0.52 -15.09
C GLY A 110 -1.91 1.93 -14.78
N VAL A 111 -1.18 2.70 -13.98
CA VAL A 111 -1.47 4.10 -13.62
C VAL A 111 -0.20 4.94 -13.72
N GLU A 112 -0.34 6.27 -13.82
CA GLU A 112 0.78 7.18 -13.62
C GLU A 112 1.26 7.10 -12.16
N GLY A 113 2.58 7.20 -11.94
CA GLY A 113 3.14 7.15 -10.60
C GLY A 113 3.00 8.47 -9.85
N ILE A 114 3.08 8.43 -8.51
CA ILE A 114 3.19 9.67 -7.73
C ILE A 114 4.47 10.42 -8.12
N GLU A 115 4.36 11.74 -8.23
CA GLU A 115 5.50 12.64 -8.52
C GLU A 115 6.22 13.06 -7.24
N GLU A 116 5.50 13.10 -6.11
CA GLU A 116 6.00 13.55 -4.81
C GLU A 116 5.29 12.82 -3.66
N VAL A 117 5.89 12.85 -2.47
CA VAL A 117 5.31 12.28 -1.25
C VAL A 117 4.25 13.24 -0.69
N PHE A 118 3.08 12.70 -0.34
CA PHE A 118 1.96 13.43 0.23
C PHE A 118 1.86 13.22 1.74
N GLU A 119 1.67 14.31 2.48
CA GLU A 119 1.21 14.25 3.87
C GLU A 119 -0.28 14.57 3.95
N TRP A 120 -1.00 13.88 4.84
CA TRP A 120 -2.40 14.12 5.09
C TRP A 120 -2.62 14.80 6.45
N LYS A 121 -3.73 15.54 6.59
CA LYS A 121 -4.21 16.10 7.85
C LYS A 121 -5.71 15.87 8.01
N PHE A 122 -6.16 15.66 9.25
CA PHE A 122 -7.58 15.56 9.57
C PHE A 122 -8.10 16.93 9.96
N VAL A 123 -9.08 17.45 9.22
CA VAL A 123 -9.59 18.82 9.38
C VAL A 123 -11.10 18.82 9.51
N CYS A 124 -11.63 19.55 10.49
CA CYS A 124 -13.07 19.78 10.62
C CYS A 124 -13.60 20.65 9.47
N VAL A 125 -14.65 20.21 8.79
CA VAL A 125 -15.25 20.97 7.67
C VAL A 125 -15.97 22.26 8.10
N GLY A 126 -16.35 22.36 9.37
CA GLY A 126 -17.08 23.53 9.91
C GLY A 126 -16.14 24.59 10.48
N CYS A 127 -15.33 24.21 11.48
CA CYS A 127 -14.48 25.17 12.21
C CYS A 127 -13.01 25.17 11.78
N GLY A 128 -12.60 24.29 10.86
CA GLY A 128 -11.23 24.24 10.34
C GLY A 128 -10.17 23.69 11.29
N ARG A 129 -10.53 23.23 12.50
CA ARG A 129 -9.55 22.63 13.44
C ARG A 129 -8.92 21.38 12.86
N GLU A 130 -7.63 21.25 13.11
CA GLU A 130 -6.83 20.10 12.73
C GLU A 130 -6.72 19.09 13.89
N TYR A 131 -6.61 17.81 13.53
CA TYR A 131 -6.49 16.70 14.47
C TYR A 131 -5.35 15.77 14.05
N GLU A 132 -4.68 15.18 15.03
CA GLU A 132 -3.65 14.17 14.78
C GLU A 132 -4.24 12.84 14.34
N GLU A 133 -5.38 12.46 14.90
CA GLU A 133 -6.11 11.22 14.60
C GLU A 133 -7.50 11.52 14.02
N TYR A 134 -8.09 10.52 13.36
CA TYR A 134 -9.44 10.63 12.84
C TYR A 134 -10.47 10.54 13.97
N VAL A 135 -11.06 11.68 14.34
CA VAL A 135 -12.07 11.76 15.41
C VAL A 135 -13.51 11.58 14.94
N GLY A 136 -13.74 11.44 13.62
CA GLY A 136 -15.09 11.32 13.02
C GLY A 136 -15.90 12.61 13.07
N GLU A 137 -16.30 13.03 14.27
CA GLU A 137 -17.04 14.26 14.53
C GLU A 137 -16.20 15.22 15.38
N CYS A 138 -16.24 16.51 15.04
CA CYS A 138 -15.51 17.54 15.75
C CYS A 138 -16.08 17.73 17.16
N PRO A 139 -15.31 17.48 18.24
CA PRO A 139 -15.79 17.64 19.60
C PRO A 139 -16.15 19.09 19.98
N PHE A 140 -15.74 20.08 19.16
CA PHE A 140 -15.99 21.49 19.42
C PHE A 140 -17.22 22.05 18.71
N CYS A 141 -17.58 21.54 17.53
CA CYS A 141 -18.67 22.10 16.74
C CYS A 141 -19.60 21.07 16.10
N GLY A 142 -19.43 19.77 16.41
CA GLY A 142 -20.29 18.67 15.93
C GLY A 142 -20.17 18.32 14.44
N ASN A 143 -19.52 19.16 13.62
CA ASN A 143 -19.32 18.90 12.20
C ASN A 143 -18.31 17.77 11.95
N ARG A 144 -18.48 17.03 10.85
CA ARG A 144 -17.56 15.96 10.44
C ARG A 144 -16.12 16.44 10.27
N VAL A 145 -15.18 15.56 10.58
CA VAL A 145 -13.75 15.71 10.28
C VAL A 145 -13.45 14.91 9.02
N VAL A 146 -12.64 15.47 8.12
CA VAL A 146 -12.26 14.83 6.85
C VAL A 146 -10.75 14.82 6.69
N ARG A 147 -10.22 13.81 5.99
CA ARG A 147 -8.82 13.77 5.59
C ARG A 147 -8.60 14.70 4.39
N ARG A 148 -7.64 15.62 4.48
CA ARG A 148 -7.21 16.50 3.39
C ARG A 148 -5.71 16.41 3.20
N ARG A 149 -5.24 16.64 1.98
CA ARG A 149 -3.82 16.79 1.68
C ARG A 149 -3.29 18.03 2.41
N LYS A 150 -2.10 17.91 3.00
CA LYS A 150 -1.36 19.02 3.58
C LYS A 150 -0.72 19.80 2.43
N GLU A 151 -0.96 21.11 2.40
CA GLU A 151 -0.32 22.03 1.46
C GLU A 151 1.17 22.21 1.80
#